data_AF-A0A965VK45-F1
#
_entry.id   AF-A0A965VK45-F1
#
_cell.length_a   1.000
_cell.length_b   1.000
_cell.length_c   1.000
_cell.angle_alpha   90.00
_cell.angle_beta   90.00
_cell.angle_gamma   90.00
#
_symmetry.space_group_name_H-M   'P 1'
#
loop_
_entity.id
_entity.type
_entity.pdbx_description
1 polymer ?
#
loop_
_entity_poly.entity_id
_entity_poly.type
_entity_poly.pdbx_seq_one_letter_code
_entity_poly.pdbx_strand_id
1 'polypeptide(L)'
;MQHARDRDGSSGEHRVIDLVQRFVVEQQSVRGQFVRLGPAWLALREHADYPEPVRRLLGESVSAAVLLASTLKFEGELTLQLQGDGGVRLLVAQCTHDFRVRGVARFDRERITDDADFASLAGQGTVVVTIETGKQAARYQGIVPIGGGSLAASLEHYFETSEQLPTRVVLG
;
A
#
# COMPACT_ATOMS: atom_id res chain seq x y z
N MET A 1 57.57 10.63 10.61
CA MET A 1 56.36 11.03 11.37
C MET A 1 55.26 11.22 10.35
N GLN A 2 54.39 10.23 10.10
CA GLN A 2 53.20 9.83 10.88
C GLN A 2 51.93 10.45 10.26
N HIS A 3 51.06 9.56 9.78
CA HIS A 3 49.61 9.67 9.61
C HIS A 3 48.97 10.71 8.68
N ALA A 4 48.40 10.23 7.58
CA ALA A 4 46.94 10.22 7.34
C ALA A 4 46.64 9.34 6.11
N ARG A 5 46.45 8.03 6.30
CA ARG A 5 45.19 7.32 5.99
C ARG A 5 44.04 8.22 5.48
N ASP A 6 44.01 8.44 4.17
CA ASP A 6 42.76 8.64 3.46
C ASP A 6 42.05 7.29 3.36
N ARG A 7 41.09 7.08 4.28
CA ARG A 7 40.06 6.06 4.11
C ARG A 7 39.03 6.65 3.17
N ASP A 8 39.06 6.24 1.91
CA ASP A 8 37.95 6.40 0.98
C ASP A 8 36.78 5.54 1.49
N GLY A 9 35.94 6.15 2.31
CA GLY A 9 34.69 5.60 2.77
C GLY A 9 33.66 5.69 1.65
N SER A 10 33.73 4.77 0.70
CA SER A 10 32.64 4.45 -0.22
C SER A 10 31.47 3.87 0.60
N SER A 11 30.74 4.74 1.28
CA SER A 11 29.40 4.45 1.79
C SER A 11 28.52 4.31 0.55
N GLY A 12 28.27 3.07 0.13
CA GLY A 12 27.38 2.80 -0.99
C GLY A 12 26.05 3.51 -0.79
N GLU A 13 25.77 4.51 -1.63
CA GLU A 13 24.44 5.10 -1.76
C GLU A 13 23.51 3.96 -2.18
N HIS A 14 22.81 3.36 -1.21
CA HIS A 14 21.73 2.44 -1.52
C HIS A 14 20.63 3.25 -2.20
N ARG A 15 20.68 3.33 -3.53
CA ARG A 15 19.53 3.81 -4.31
C ARG A 15 18.34 2.94 -3.94
N VAL A 16 17.33 3.58 -3.35
CA VAL A 16 16.05 2.93 -3.10
C VAL A 16 15.48 2.55 -4.46
N ILE A 17 15.37 1.24 -4.71
CA ILE A 17 14.75 0.68 -5.91
C ILE A 17 13.35 0.17 -5.61
N ASP A 18 12.51 0.15 -6.65
CA ASP A 18 11.26 -0.59 -6.64
C ASP A 18 11.56 -2.10 -6.60
N LEU A 19 10.91 -2.84 -5.71
CA LEU A 19 11.12 -4.27 -5.52
C LEU A 19 9.80 -4.95 -5.13
N VAL A 20 9.49 -6.06 -5.79
CA VAL A 20 8.46 -7.02 -5.39
C VAL A 20 9.11 -8.39 -5.29
N GLN A 21 9.29 -8.90 -4.06
CA GLN A 21 9.99 -10.16 -3.79
C GLN A 21 9.02 -11.13 -3.12
N ARG A 22 8.83 -12.31 -3.73
CA ARG A 22 8.12 -13.42 -3.10
C ARG A 22 9.10 -14.28 -2.31
N PHE A 23 8.66 -14.80 -1.18
CA PHE A 23 9.43 -15.74 -0.38
C PHE A 23 8.52 -16.83 0.21
N VAL A 24 9.13 -17.92 0.63
CA VAL A 24 8.47 -19.03 1.33
C VAL A 24 9.28 -19.32 2.57
N VAL A 25 8.60 -19.62 3.68
CA VAL A 25 9.25 -20.07 4.91
C VAL A 25 9.30 -21.59 4.85
N GLU A 26 10.41 -22.20 4.43
CA GLU A 26 10.45 -23.63 4.05
C GLU A 26 9.92 -24.61 5.10
N GLN A 27 10.04 -24.28 6.39
CA GLN A 27 9.60 -25.13 7.52
C GLN A 27 8.20 -24.78 8.05
N GLN A 28 7.49 -23.86 7.40
CA GLN A 28 6.11 -23.51 7.72
C GLN A 28 5.29 -23.44 6.43
N SER A 29 3.99 -23.74 6.47
CA SER A 29 3.11 -23.58 5.31
C SER A 29 2.76 -22.10 5.06
N VAL A 30 3.75 -21.21 5.11
CA VAL A 30 3.63 -19.76 5.00
C VAL A 30 4.41 -19.28 3.77
N ARG A 31 3.68 -18.59 2.89
CA ARG A 31 4.25 -17.81 1.79
C ARG A 31 4.15 -16.33 2.14
N GLY A 32 5.13 -15.56 1.72
CA GLY A 32 5.16 -14.13 1.97
C GLY A 32 5.60 -13.34 0.77
N GLN A 33 5.38 -12.04 0.87
CA GLN A 33 5.73 -11.07 -0.17
C GLN A 33 6.28 -9.82 0.51
N PHE A 34 7.27 -9.22 -0.12
CA PHE A 34 7.87 -7.98 0.30
C PHE A 34 7.81 -6.99 -0.85
N VAL A 35 7.30 -5.79 -0.57
CA VAL A 35 7.21 -4.69 -1.53
C VAL A 35 7.98 -3.51 -0.98
N ARG A 36 8.76 -2.88 -1.84
CA ARG A 36 9.36 -1.56 -1.60
C ARG A 36 9.15 -0.72 -2.83
N LEU A 37 8.64 0.49 -2.65
CA LEU A 37 8.43 1.46 -3.73
C LEU A 37 9.37 2.65 -3.51
N GLY A 38 10.28 2.86 -4.46
CA GLY A 38 11.20 3.99 -4.51
C GLY A 38 10.80 4.93 -5.65
N PRO A 39 11.39 4.79 -6.86
CA PRO A 39 11.08 5.66 -8.00
C PRO A 39 9.57 5.72 -8.33
N ALA A 40 8.86 4.60 -8.31
CA ALA A 40 7.41 4.57 -8.59
C ALA A 40 6.61 5.44 -7.59
N TRP A 41 6.97 5.39 -6.30
CA TRP A 41 6.34 6.22 -5.27
C TRP A 41 6.68 7.71 -5.45
N LEU A 42 7.94 8.03 -5.74
CA LEU A 42 8.37 9.41 -5.98
C LEU A 42 7.61 10.02 -7.16
N ALA A 43 7.53 9.32 -8.28
CA ALA A 43 6.80 9.78 -9.47
C ALA A 43 5.30 9.99 -9.19
N LEU A 44 4.66 9.07 -8.46
CA LEU A 44 3.24 9.20 -8.10
C LEU A 44 2.99 10.47 -7.27
N ARG A 45 3.89 10.76 -6.33
CA ARG A 45 3.78 11.86 -5.38
C ARG A 45 4.03 13.25 -5.98
N GLU A 46 4.71 13.33 -7.13
CA GLU A 46 4.95 14.60 -7.83
C GLU A 46 3.66 15.24 -8.36
N HIS A 47 2.57 14.48 -8.47
CA HIS A 47 1.31 14.96 -9.05
C HIS A 47 0.41 15.73 -8.07
N ALA A 48 0.68 15.69 -6.75
CA ALA A 48 -0.13 16.40 -5.76
C ALA A 48 0.62 16.67 -4.44
N ASP A 49 0.35 17.83 -3.83
CA ASP A 49 0.86 18.20 -2.52
C ASP A 49 -0.04 17.66 -1.40
N TYR A 50 0.42 16.58 -0.76
CA TYR A 50 -0.26 15.92 0.36
C TYR A 50 0.41 16.25 1.69
N PRO A 51 -0.36 16.64 2.73
CA PRO A 51 0.13 16.64 4.10
C PRO A 51 0.70 15.27 4.48
N GLU A 52 1.70 15.24 5.35
CA GLU A 52 2.47 14.03 5.68
C GLU A 52 1.59 12.82 6.07
N PRO A 53 0.54 12.95 6.90
CA PRO A 53 -0.29 11.81 7.26
C PRO A 53 -1.10 11.24 6.08
N VAL A 54 -1.63 12.10 5.21
CA VAL A 54 -2.35 11.68 3.99
C VAL A 54 -1.38 11.00 3.01
N ARG A 55 -0.17 11.54 2.92
CA ARG A 55 0.92 11.03 2.09
C ARG A 55 1.36 9.63 2.54
N ARG A 56 1.51 9.41 3.85
CA ARG A 56 1.80 8.10 4.42
C ARG A 56 0.70 7.10 4.11
N LEU A 57 -0.56 7.45 4.39
CA LEU A 57 -1.70 6.56 4.13
C LEU A 57 -1.83 6.21 2.64
N LEU A 58 -1.53 7.15 1.74
CA LEU A 58 -1.49 6.90 0.29
C LEU A 58 -0.36 5.93 -0.08
N GLY A 59 0.84 6.11 0.49
CA GLY A 59 1.97 5.20 0.28
C GLY A 59 1.70 3.78 0.77
N GLU A 60 1.09 3.65 1.96
CA GLU A 60 0.64 2.37 2.51
C GLU A 60 -0.40 1.71 1.59
N SER A 61 -1.37 2.49 1.09
CA SER A 61 -2.42 2.00 0.21
C SER A 61 -1.91 1.52 -1.15
N VAL A 62 -0.95 2.23 -1.74
CA VAL A 62 -0.30 1.81 -3.00
C VAL A 62 0.54 0.55 -2.77
N SER A 63 1.29 0.50 -1.67
CA SER A 63 2.07 -0.69 -1.31
C SER A 63 1.17 -1.91 -1.07
N ALA A 64 0.03 -1.73 -0.40
CA ALA A 64 -0.99 -2.75 -0.23
C ALA A 64 -1.57 -3.21 -1.57
N ALA A 65 -1.92 -2.29 -2.47
CA ALA A 65 -2.41 -2.66 -3.80
C ALA A 65 -1.41 -3.52 -4.58
N VAL A 66 -0.10 -3.19 -4.52
CA VAL A 66 0.97 -4.00 -5.14
C VAL A 66 1.11 -5.36 -4.47
N LEU A 67 1.09 -5.42 -3.13
CA LEU A 67 1.13 -6.69 -2.38
C LEU A 67 -0.01 -7.60 -2.84
N LEU A 68 -1.25 -7.13 -2.75
CA LEU A 68 -2.44 -7.90 -3.14
C LEU A 68 -2.37 -8.32 -4.61
N ALA A 69 -2.05 -7.42 -5.54
CA ALA A 69 -1.92 -7.75 -6.96
C ALA A 69 -0.85 -8.83 -7.20
N SER A 70 0.25 -8.80 -6.46
CA SER A 70 1.33 -9.77 -6.60
C SER A 70 0.97 -11.18 -6.10
N THR A 71 -0.13 -11.36 -5.37
CA THR A 71 -0.66 -12.69 -4.99
C THR A 71 -1.48 -13.37 -6.08
N LEU A 72 -1.99 -12.59 -7.04
CA LEU A 72 -2.99 -13.02 -7.98
C LEU A 72 -2.34 -13.43 -9.32
N LYS A 73 -2.84 -14.49 -9.95
CA LYS A 73 -2.45 -14.89 -11.32
C LYS A 73 -3.50 -14.41 -12.31
N PHE A 74 -3.46 -13.12 -12.64
CA PHE A 74 -4.44 -12.49 -13.52
C PHE A 74 -3.79 -11.50 -14.47
N GLU A 75 -4.45 -11.24 -15.60
CA GLU A 75 -4.19 -10.09 -16.46
C GLU A 75 -5.31 -9.09 -16.21
N GLY A 76 -4.98 -7.93 -15.66
CA GLY A 76 -5.99 -6.95 -15.26
C GLY A 76 -5.47 -5.87 -14.33
N GLU A 77 -6.40 -5.32 -13.54
CA GLU A 77 -6.17 -4.28 -12.55
C GLU A 77 -6.78 -4.65 -11.19
N LEU A 78 -6.05 -4.36 -10.11
CA LEU A 78 -6.56 -4.35 -8.75
C LEU A 78 -6.73 -2.90 -8.31
N THR A 79 -7.89 -2.58 -7.75
CA THR A 79 -8.19 -1.30 -7.13
C THR A 79 -8.50 -1.49 -5.64
N LEU A 80 -7.74 -0.82 -4.79
CA LEU A 80 -8.01 -0.64 -3.37
C LEU A 80 -8.61 0.76 -3.17
N GLN A 81 -9.80 0.82 -2.59
CA GLN A 81 -10.48 2.07 -2.29
C GLN A 81 -10.79 2.14 -0.79
N LEU A 82 -10.39 3.22 -0.13
CA LEU A 82 -10.83 3.58 1.22
C LEU A 82 -11.78 4.75 1.09
N GLN A 83 -12.98 4.61 1.64
CA GLN A 83 -13.99 5.67 1.67
C GLN A 83 -14.53 5.79 3.08
N GLY A 84 -14.38 6.97 3.67
CA GLY A 84 -14.84 7.23 5.03
C GLY A 84 -15.21 8.69 5.28
N ASP A 85 -15.56 8.98 6.52
CA ASP A 85 -16.04 10.30 6.98
C ASP A 85 -14.98 11.12 7.75
N GLY A 86 -13.76 10.59 7.86
CA GLY A 86 -12.60 11.27 8.43
C GLY A 86 -12.06 12.42 7.56
N GLY A 87 -10.84 12.86 7.88
CA GLY A 87 -10.13 13.89 7.11
C GLY A 87 -9.88 13.49 5.64
N VAL A 88 -9.72 12.20 5.35
CA VAL A 88 -9.61 11.60 4.02
C VAL A 88 -10.95 10.99 3.62
N ARG A 89 -11.67 11.64 2.71
CA ARG A 89 -13.03 11.22 2.29
C ARG A 89 -13.01 10.10 1.27
N LEU A 90 -11.96 10.06 0.45
CA LEU A 90 -11.74 9.03 -0.56
C LEU A 90 -10.26 8.86 -0.80
N LEU A 91 -9.78 7.63 -0.83
CA LEU A 91 -8.46 7.25 -1.30
C LEU A 91 -8.60 6.08 -2.25
N VAL A 92 -7.98 6.16 -3.41
CA VAL A 92 -7.94 5.08 -4.40
C VAL A 92 -6.49 4.78 -4.71
N ALA A 93 -6.10 3.52 -4.63
CA ALA A 93 -4.81 2.99 -5.05
C ALA A 93 -5.04 1.85 -6.03
N GLN A 94 -4.36 1.88 -7.17
CA GLN A 94 -4.51 0.90 -8.24
C GLN A 94 -3.17 0.28 -8.58
N CYS A 95 -3.18 -1.00 -8.89
CA CYS A 95 -2.03 -1.75 -9.40
C CYS A 95 -2.48 -2.67 -10.52
N THR A 96 -1.85 -2.54 -11.69
CA THR A 96 -2.02 -3.50 -12.78
C THR A 96 -1.18 -4.75 -12.53
N HIS A 97 -1.49 -5.83 -13.27
CA HIS A 97 -0.74 -7.09 -13.23
C HIS A 97 0.75 -6.96 -13.62
N ASP A 98 1.13 -5.92 -14.37
CA ASP A 98 2.52 -5.55 -14.70
C ASP A 98 3.12 -4.52 -13.72
N PHE A 99 2.52 -4.37 -12.54
CA PHE A 99 2.96 -3.51 -11.44
C PHE A 99 3.04 -2.01 -11.74
N ARG A 100 2.21 -1.53 -12.67
CA ARG A 100 2.01 -0.09 -12.85
C ARG A 100 1.05 0.39 -11.78
N VAL A 101 1.46 1.43 -11.07
CA VAL A 101 0.69 1.96 -9.93
C VAL A 101 0.10 3.33 -10.21
N ARG A 102 -1.07 3.59 -9.63
CA ARG A 102 -1.70 4.91 -9.55
C ARG A 102 -2.30 5.10 -8.17
N GLY A 103 -2.41 6.34 -7.73
CA GLY A 103 -2.98 6.64 -6.44
C GLY A 103 -3.47 8.08 -6.36
N VAL A 104 -4.59 8.28 -5.65
CA VAL A 104 -5.12 9.61 -5.37
C VAL A 104 -5.84 9.60 -4.03
N ALA A 105 -5.68 10.68 -3.27
CA ALA A 105 -6.47 10.95 -2.08
C ALA A 105 -7.25 12.26 -2.22
N ARG A 106 -8.52 12.26 -1.81
CA ARG A 106 -9.37 13.44 -1.60
C ARG A 106 -9.53 13.62 -0.10
N PHE A 107 -9.10 14.78 0.39
CA PHE A 107 -9.05 15.08 1.81
C PHE A 107 -9.52 16.51 2.07
N ASP A 108 -9.91 16.75 3.31
CA ASP A 108 -10.28 18.05 3.83
C ASP A 108 -9.09 18.65 4.57
N ARG A 109 -8.40 19.61 3.94
CA ARG A 109 -7.13 20.15 4.47
C ARG A 109 -7.28 20.78 5.86
N GLU A 110 -8.44 21.30 6.21
CA GLU A 110 -8.69 21.90 7.53
C GLU A 110 -8.84 20.84 8.64
N ARG A 111 -9.11 19.59 8.27
CA ARG A 111 -9.27 18.46 9.20
C ARG A 111 -8.02 17.60 9.33
N ILE A 112 -6.92 17.95 8.65
CA ILE A 112 -5.66 17.21 8.74
C ILE A 112 -4.70 17.94 9.69
N THR A 113 -4.34 17.29 10.79
CA THR A 113 -3.26 17.71 11.68
C THR A 113 -1.98 16.94 11.36
N ASP A 114 -0.81 17.46 11.76
CA ASP A 114 0.48 16.79 11.48
C ASP A 114 0.63 15.45 12.21
N ASP A 115 -0.07 15.28 13.33
CA ASP A 115 -0.12 14.10 14.18
C ASP A 115 -1.35 13.22 13.93
N ALA A 116 -2.10 13.49 12.84
CA ALA A 116 -3.31 12.74 12.51
C ALA A 116 -3.02 11.23 12.40
N ASP A 117 -3.75 10.46 13.17
CA ASP A 117 -3.72 9.00 13.17
C ASP A 117 -4.70 8.42 12.13
N PHE A 118 -4.68 7.10 11.96
CA PHE A 118 -5.57 6.44 11.01
C PHE A 118 -7.05 6.69 11.31
N ALA A 119 -7.45 6.77 12.59
CA ALA A 119 -8.84 6.97 12.97
C ALA A 119 -9.35 8.37 12.59
N SER A 120 -8.56 9.42 12.80
CA SER A 120 -8.91 10.79 12.38
C SER A 120 -8.86 10.96 10.86
N LEU A 121 -7.92 10.30 10.18
CA LEU A 121 -7.83 10.32 8.72
C LEU A 121 -8.99 9.58 8.07
N ALA A 122 -9.23 8.33 8.42
CA ALA A 122 -10.18 7.46 7.74
C ALA A 122 -11.61 7.60 8.29
N GLY A 123 -11.75 7.83 9.59
CA GLY A 123 -13.06 7.83 10.26
C GLY A 123 -13.75 6.47 10.18
N GLN A 124 -15.08 6.50 10.09
CA GLN A 124 -15.92 5.35 9.79
C GLN A 124 -16.13 5.23 8.29
N GLY A 125 -16.23 4.00 7.79
CA GLY A 125 -16.41 3.77 6.37
C GLY A 125 -16.04 2.37 5.94
N THR A 126 -15.63 2.22 4.69
CA THR A 126 -15.30 0.92 4.10
C THR A 126 -13.97 0.94 3.35
N VAL A 127 -13.33 -0.23 3.34
CA VAL A 127 -12.27 -0.59 2.39
C VAL A 127 -12.89 -1.53 1.36
N VAL A 128 -12.69 -1.21 0.09
CA VAL A 128 -13.19 -1.96 -1.06
C VAL A 128 -11.99 -2.43 -1.88
N VAL A 129 -11.87 -3.73 -2.06
CA VAL A 129 -10.88 -4.33 -2.97
C VAL A 129 -11.64 -4.84 -4.18
N THR A 130 -11.26 -4.34 -5.36
CA THR A 130 -11.86 -4.72 -6.64
C THR A 130 -10.78 -5.31 -7.53
N ILE A 131 -11.06 -6.47 -8.14
CA ILE A 131 -10.21 -7.12 -9.13
C ILE A 131 -10.97 -7.18 -10.44
N GLU A 132 -10.43 -6.56 -11.48
CA GLU A 132 -10.98 -6.55 -12.82
C GLU A 132 -10.03 -7.28 -13.76
N THR A 133 -10.53 -8.33 -14.42
CA THR A 133 -9.74 -9.14 -15.36
C THR A 133 -10.00 -8.71 -16.81
N GLY A 134 -8.95 -8.64 -17.62
CA GLY A 134 -8.99 -8.11 -19.00
C GLY A 134 -9.80 -8.95 -19.99
N LYS A 135 -10.19 -10.18 -19.63
CA LYS A 135 -11.08 -11.03 -20.43
C LYS A 135 -12.50 -10.91 -19.87
N GLN A 136 -13.41 -10.43 -20.70
CA GLN A 136 -14.83 -10.16 -20.42
C GLN A 136 -15.43 -10.99 -19.25
N ALA A 137 -15.70 -10.29 -18.14
CA ALA A 137 -16.80 -10.49 -17.20
C ALA A 137 -16.57 -11.14 -15.81
N ALA A 138 -15.34 -11.26 -15.29
CA ALA A 138 -15.16 -11.50 -13.85
C ALA A 138 -14.62 -10.25 -13.15
N ARG A 139 -15.53 -9.48 -12.54
CA ARG A 139 -15.21 -8.47 -11.54
C ARG A 139 -15.47 -9.08 -10.18
N TYR A 140 -14.43 -9.22 -9.38
CA TYR A 140 -14.55 -9.60 -7.97
C TYR A 140 -14.45 -8.35 -7.12
N GLN A 141 -15.30 -8.24 -6.10
CA GLN A 141 -15.26 -7.14 -5.16
C GLN A 141 -15.51 -7.66 -3.75
N GLY A 142 -14.57 -7.41 -2.84
CA GLY A 142 -14.77 -7.60 -1.41
C GLY A 142 -14.77 -6.25 -0.71
N ILE A 143 -15.65 -6.14 0.29
CA ILE A 143 -15.93 -4.90 1.01
C ILE A 143 -15.88 -5.23 2.49
N VAL A 144 -15.09 -4.47 3.25
CA VAL A 144 -15.01 -4.58 4.71
C VAL A 144 -15.14 -3.21 5.36
N PRO A 145 -15.66 -3.13 6.59
CA PRO A 145 -15.60 -1.89 7.35
C PRO A 145 -14.14 -1.50 7.62
N ILE A 146 -13.89 -0.19 7.67
CA ILE A 146 -12.66 0.35 8.23
C ILE A 146 -12.60 -0.04 9.71
N GLY A 147 -11.51 -0.66 10.14
CA GLY A 147 -11.43 -1.22 11.49
C GLY A 147 -10.02 -1.59 11.94
N GLY A 148 -9.88 -1.97 13.21
CA GLY A 148 -8.63 -2.42 13.80
C GLY A 148 -7.53 -1.35 13.91
N GLY A 149 -7.89 -0.07 13.76
CA GLY A 149 -6.99 1.07 13.99
C GLY A 149 -5.94 1.31 12.89
N SER A 150 -5.96 0.56 11.79
CA SER A 150 -5.05 0.76 10.65
C SER A 150 -5.60 0.19 9.35
N LEU A 151 -5.03 0.63 8.21
CA LEU A 151 -5.32 0.03 6.91
C LEU A 151 -4.92 -1.45 6.88
N ALA A 152 -3.76 -1.79 7.45
CA ALA A 152 -3.29 -3.17 7.54
C ALA A 152 -4.31 -4.07 8.26
N ALA A 153 -4.82 -3.66 9.42
CA ALA A 153 -5.83 -4.42 10.16
C ALA A 153 -7.15 -4.54 9.40
N SER A 154 -7.56 -3.49 8.67
CA SER A 154 -8.75 -3.56 7.80
C SER A 154 -8.56 -4.59 6.67
N LEU A 155 -7.36 -4.66 6.09
CA LEU A 155 -7.03 -5.64 5.05
C LEU A 155 -6.89 -7.07 5.60
N GLU A 156 -6.36 -7.24 6.80
CA GLU A 156 -6.36 -8.55 7.48
C GLU A 156 -7.79 -9.07 7.66
N HIS A 157 -8.73 -8.20 8.05
CA HIS A 157 -10.15 -8.55 8.14
C HIS A 157 -10.77 -8.87 6.78
N TYR A 158 -10.38 -8.18 5.71
CA TYR A 158 -10.75 -8.53 4.33
C TYR A 158 -10.31 -9.95 3.98
N PHE A 159 -9.05 -10.32 4.25
CA PHE A 159 -8.55 -11.66 3.94
C PHE A 159 -9.24 -12.74 4.77
N GLU A 160 -9.53 -12.47 6.04
CA GLU A 160 -10.25 -13.39 6.92
C GLU A 160 -11.67 -13.66 6.41
N THR A 161 -12.40 -12.60 6.01
CA THR A 161 -13.84 -12.70 5.69
C THR A 161 -14.13 -13.01 4.22
N SER A 162 -13.39 -12.40 3.31
CA SER A 162 -13.68 -12.42 1.87
C SER A 162 -12.87 -13.50 1.13
N GLU A 163 -11.65 -13.78 1.58
CA GLU A 163 -10.75 -14.78 0.98
C GLU A 163 -10.64 -16.07 1.79
N GLN A 164 -11.04 -16.04 3.08
CA GLN A 164 -10.87 -17.15 4.03
C GLN A 164 -9.41 -17.59 4.16
N LEU A 165 -8.48 -16.63 4.14
CA LEU A 165 -7.05 -16.85 4.21
C LEU A 165 -6.46 -16.15 5.44
N PRO A 166 -5.93 -16.88 6.44
CA PRO A 166 -5.16 -16.27 7.52
C PRO A 166 -3.99 -15.48 6.94
N THR A 167 -4.05 -14.16 7.08
CA THR A 167 -3.11 -13.23 6.44
C THR A 167 -2.65 -12.20 7.45
N ARG A 168 -1.35 -11.89 7.42
CA ARG A 168 -0.75 -10.79 8.15
C ARG A 168 -0.33 -9.71 7.16
N VAL A 169 -0.66 -8.47 7.44
CA VAL A 169 -0.27 -7.31 6.63
C VAL A 169 0.54 -6.35 7.49
N VAL A 170 1.66 -5.88 6.97
CA VAL A 170 2.49 -4.85 7.60
C VAL A 170 2.74 -3.77 6.56
N LEU A 171 2.43 -2.52 6.91
CA LEU A 171 2.59 -1.34 6.07
C LEU A 171 3.36 -0.28 6.88
N GLY A 172 4.14 0.57 6.20
CA GLY A 172 4.93 1.63 6.82
C GLY A 172 5.63 2.53 5.82
#